data_AF-A0A3B0VFW7-F1
#
_entry.id   AF-A0A3B0VFW7-F1
#
_cell.length_a   1.000
_cell.length_b   1.000
_cell.length_c   1.000
_cell.angle_alpha   90.00
_cell.angle_beta   90.00
_cell.angle_gamma   90.00
#
_symmetry.space_group_name_H-M   'P 1'
#
loop_
_entity.id
_entity.type
_entity.pdbx_description
1 polymer ?
#
loop_
_entity_poly.entity_id
_entity_poly.type
_entity_poly.pdbx_seq_one_letter_code
_entity_poly.pdbx_strand_id
1 'polypeptide(L)'
;MMNWSKEQQARFDELRQREMAGTITAPDQQELETLTASLTQAADDALIQAITKLQHEQVKLEAGLQQRQHENEELANLLHQQEQLTAESRQWLQDFDRRHAQIRERYTRLTGEALTPG
;
A
#
# COMPACT_ATOMS: atom_id res chain seq x y z
N MET A 1 21.92 -15.16 -10.70
CA MET A 1 21.52 -16.56 -10.95
C MET A 1 22.73 -17.24 -11.57
N MET A 2 23.34 -18.18 -10.86
CA MET A 2 24.51 -18.89 -11.37
C MET A 2 24.05 -19.78 -12.53
N ASN A 3 24.36 -19.38 -13.77
CA ASN A 3 24.14 -20.25 -14.92
C ASN A 3 25.32 -21.22 -14.96
N TRP A 4 25.10 -22.48 -14.57
CA TRP A 4 26.02 -23.54 -14.92
C TRP A 4 26.26 -23.54 -16.43
N SER A 5 27.51 -23.74 -16.83
CA SER A 5 27.80 -23.95 -18.23
C SER A 5 27.22 -25.29 -18.68
N LYS A 6 27.00 -25.46 -19.99
CA LYS A 6 26.54 -26.75 -20.53
C LYS A 6 27.50 -27.89 -20.16
N GLU A 7 28.79 -27.60 -20.06
CA GLU A 7 29.79 -28.58 -19.63
C GLU A 7 29.63 -28.98 -18.16
N GLN A 8 29.36 -28.02 -17.26
CA GLN A 8 29.13 -28.30 -15.84
C GLN A 8 27.85 -29.12 -15.61
N GLN A 9 26.78 -28.78 -16.32
CA GLN A 9 25.52 -29.54 -16.28
C GLN A 9 25.73 -30.98 -16.76
N ALA A 10 26.39 -31.15 -17.91
CA ALA A 10 26.66 -32.48 -18.47
C ALA A 10 27.56 -33.32 -17.55
N ARG A 11 28.56 -32.69 -16.91
CA ARG A 11 29.44 -33.36 -15.94
C ARG A 11 28.68 -33.78 -14.68
N PHE A 12 27.82 -32.91 -14.15
CA PHE A 12 26.97 -33.25 -13.02
C PHE A 12 26.03 -34.43 -13.32
N ASP A 13 25.36 -34.39 -14.49
CA ASP A 13 24.44 -35.45 -14.91
C ASP A 13 25.17 -36.78 -15.10
N GLU A 14 26.38 -36.76 -15.68
CA GLU A 14 27.24 -37.94 -15.83
C GLU A 14 27.61 -38.54 -14.46
N LEU A 15 28.08 -37.70 -13.53
CA LEU A 15 28.47 -38.14 -12.18
C LEU A 15 27.28 -38.74 -11.43
N ARG A 16 26.09 -38.14 -11.56
CA ARG A 16 24.87 -38.68 -10.96
C ARG A 16 24.48 -40.03 -11.55
N GLN A 17 24.61 -40.21 -12.86
CA GLN A 17 24.33 -41.51 -13.49
C GLN A 17 25.30 -42.59 -12.99
N ARG A 18 26.58 -42.26 -12.81
CA ARG A 18 27.57 -43.19 -12.24
C ARG A 18 27.29 -43.52 -10.77
N GLU A 19 26.83 -42.54 -9.98
CA GLU A 19 26.39 -42.75 -8.61
C GLU A 19 25.20 -43.73 -8.54
N MET A 20 24.17 -43.47 -9.36
CA MET A 20 22.98 -44.35 -9.44
C MET A 20 23.31 -45.77 -9.94
N ALA A 21 24.30 -45.89 -10.82
CA ALA A 21 24.79 -47.18 -11.31
C ALA A 21 25.70 -47.91 -10.29
N GLY A 22 26.08 -47.25 -9.18
CA GLY A 22 27.01 -47.79 -8.19
C GLY A 22 28.46 -47.92 -8.69
N THR A 23 28.80 -47.23 -9.79
CA THR A 23 30.13 -47.27 -10.43
C THR A 23 30.95 -46.01 -10.16
N ILE A 24 30.49 -45.16 -9.23
CA ILE A 24 31.16 -43.91 -8.90
C ILE A 24 32.46 -44.19 -8.12
N THR A 25 33.50 -43.45 -8.46
CA THR A 25 34.80 -43.53 -7.79
C THR A 25 34.86 -42.49 -6.67
N ALA A 26 35.75 -42.68 -5.69
CA ALA A 26 35.97 -41.68 -4.63
C ALA A 26 36.25 -40.24 -5.14
N PRO A 27 37.11 -40.02 -6.16
CA PRO A 27 37.29 -38.66 -6.71
C PRO A 27 36.04 -38.14 -7.43
N ASP A 28 35.32 -38.98 -8.17
CA ASP A 28 34.05 -38.60 -8.81
C ASP A 28 32.98 -38.21 -7.77
N GLN A 29 32.93 -38.90 -6.62
CA GLN A 29 32.02 -38.59 -5.51
C GLN A 29 32.33 -37.21 -4.92
N GLN A 30 33.61 -36.90 -4.69
CA GLN A 30 34.04 -35.62 -4.16
C GLN A 30 33.74 -34.46 -5.13
N GLU A 31 33.86 -34.70 -6.44
CA GLU A 31 33.47 -33.75 -7.47
C GLU A 31 31.95 -33.51 -7.47
N LEU A 32 31.15 -34.58 -7.36
CA LEU A 32 29.69 -34.49 -7.28
C LEU A 32 29.22 -33.73 -6.03
N GLU A 33 29.83 -33.97 -4.88
CA GLU A 33 29.57 -33.23 -3.64
C GLU A 33 29.88 -31.74 -3.80
N THR A 34 31.00 -31.41 -4.45
CA THR A 34 31.40 -30.02 -4.71
C THR A 34 30.41 -29.31 -5.62
N LEU A 35 29.99 -29.94 -6.72
CA LEU A 35 28.99 -29.40 -7.63
C LEU A 35 27.64 -29.22 -6.93
N THR A 36 27.22 -30.21 -6.15
CA THR A 36 25.97 -30.14 -5.37
C THR A 36 26.01 -28.98 -4.37
N ALA A 37 27.09 -28.83 -3.61
CA ALA A 37 27.25 -27.73 -2.66
C ALA A 37 27.22 -26.37 -3.36
N SER A 38 27.86 -26.23 -4.53
CA SER A 38 27.82 -25.01 -5.32
C SER A 38 26.40 -24.67 -5.80
N LEU A 39 25.61 -25.66 -6.19
CA LEU A 39 24.23 -25.47 -6.63
C LEU A 39 23.32 -25.05 -5.47
N THR A 40 23.45 -25.72 -4.33
CA THR A 40 22.72 -25.37 -3.11
C THR A 40 23.04 -23.95 -2.66
N GLN A 41 24.33 -23.57 -2.62
CA GLN A 41 24.71 -22.21 -2.26
C GLN A 41 24.12 -21.17 -3.21
N ALA A 42 24.17 -21.42 -4.52
CA ALA A 42 23.60 -20.51 -5.50
C ALA A 42 22.07 -20.38 -5.38
N ALA A 43 21.38 -21.47 -5.02
CA ALA A 43 19.94 -21.46 -4.76
C ALA A 43 19.61 -20.68 -3.48
N ASP A 44 20.37 -20.89 -2.41
CA ASP A 44 20.22 -20.19 -1.13
C ASP A 44 20.47 -18.69 -1.31
N ASP A 45 21.53 -18.29 -1.99
CA ASP A 45 21.85 -16.89 -2.27
C ASP A 45 20.72 -16.21 -3.06
N ALA A 46 20.19 -16.90 -4.08
CA ALA A 46 19.07 -16.39 -4.87
C ALA A 46 17.78 -16.27 -4.04
N LEU A 47 17.53 -17.25 -3.17
CA LEU A 47 16.36 -17.24 -2.29
C LEU A 47 16.46 -16.12 -1.25
N ILE A 48 17.62 -15.94 -0.62
CA ILE A 48 17.89 -14.84 0.32
C ILE A 48 17.64 -13.51 -0.38
N GLN A 49 18.19 -13.31 -1.58
CA GLN A 49 17.98 -12.08 -2.34
C GLN A 49 16.49 -11.83 -2.63
N ALA A 50 15.76 -12.87 -3.05
CA ALA A 50 14.33 -12.76 -3.32
C ALA A 50 13.53 -12.42 -2.06
N ILE A 51 13.84 -13.07 -0.93
CA ILE A 51 13.21 -12.80 0.37
C ILE A 51 13.48 -11.37 0.81
N THR A 52 14.73 -10.90 0.74
CA THR A 52 15.09 -9.53 1.11
C THR A 52 14.35 -8.51 0.25
N LYS A 53 14.20 -8.78 -1.06
CA LYS A 53 13.43 -7.91 -1.95
C LYS A 53 11.95 -7.88 -1.55
N LEU A 54 11.35 -9.03 -1.28
CA LEU A 54 9.95 -9.12 -0.85
C LEU A 54 9.72 -8.42 0.48
N GLN A 55 10.63 -8.56 1.44
CA GLN A 55 10.55 -7.85 2.72
C GLN A 55 10.61 -6.33 2.52
N HIS A 56 11.48 -5.84 1.64
CA HIS A 56 11.56 -4.42 1.33
C HIS A 56 10.27 -3.90 0.67
N GLU A 57 9.71 -4.67 -0.27
CA GLU A 57 8.43 -4.33 -0.91
C GLU A 57 7.28 -4.33 0.09
N GLN A 58 7.24 -5.31 1.01
CA GLN A 58 6.24 -5.37 2.08
C GLN A 58 6.30 -4.13 2.97
N VAL A 59 7.48 -3.77 3.47
CA VAL A 59 7.65 -2.56 4.31
C VAL A 59 7.20 -1.30 3.58
N LYS A 60 7.52 -1.18 2.28
CA LYS A 60 7.09 -0.04 1.46
C LYS A 60 5.57 0.01 1.30
N LEU A 61 4.92 -1.14 1.08
CA LEU A 61 3.47 -1.23 0.95
C LEU A 61 2.76 -0.92 2.28
N GLU A 62 3.28 -1.43 3.39
CA GLU A 62 2.74 -1.14 4.73
C GLU A 62 2.83 0.34 5.06
N ALA A 63 3.97 0.99 4.80
CA ALA A 63 4.11 2.43 4.97
C ALA A 63 3.15 3.22 4.05
N GLY A 64 3.00 2.79 2.80
CA GLY A 64 2.04 3.37 1.87
C GLY A 64 0.59 3.23 2.34
N LEU A 65 0.22 2.07 2.89
CA LEU A 65 -1.11 1.83 3.43
C LEU A 65 -1.40 2.72 4.63
N GLN A 66 -0.48 2.81 5.58
CA GLN A 66 -0.61 3.67 6.76
C GLN A 66 -0.78 5.14 6.35
N GLN A 67 0.03 5.62 5.41
CA GLN A 67 -0.09 6.99 4.89
C GLN A 67 -1.47 7.23 4.28
N ARG A 68 -1.97 6.30 3.45
CA ARG A 68 -3.29 6.44 2.82
C ARG A 68 -4.44 6.37 3.82
N GLN A 69 -4.32 5.55 4.86
CA GLN A 69 -5.32 5.50 5.95
C GLN A 69 -5.37 6.82 6.69
N HIS A 70 -4.21 7.38 7.03
CA HIS A 70 -4.13 8.69 7.68
C HIS A 70 -4.74 9.80 6.83
N GLU A 71 -4.37 9.88 5.54
CA GLU A 71 -4.96 10.84 4.59
C GLU A 71 -6.49 10.68 4.48
N ASN A 72 -7.00 9.44 4.53
CA ASN A 72 -8.43 9.18 4.47
C ASN A 72 -9.16 9.70 5.73
N GLU A 73 -8.58 9.46 6.91
CA GLU A 73 -9.10 9.97 8.18
C GLU A 73 -9.12 11.51 8.20
N GLU A 74 -8.06 12.16 7.71
CA GLU A 74 -8.00 13.62 7.59
C GLU A 74 -9.09 14.15 6.64
N LEU A 75 -9.28 13.51 5.48
CA LEU A 75 -10.33 13.89 4.53
C LEU A 75 -11.74 13.68 5.11
N ALA A 76 -11.96 12.59 5.85
CA ALA A 76 -13.24 12.33 6.52
C ALA A 76 -13.53 13.41 7.57
N ASN A 77 -12.52 13.81 8.34
CA ASN A 77 -12.64 14.90 9.32
C ASN A 77 -12.95 16.25 8.64
N LEU A 78 -12.29 16.56 7.52
CA LEU A 78 -12.57 17.78 6.74
C LEU A 78 -13.99 17.79 6.17
N LEU A 79 -14.46 16.66 5.64
CA LEU A 79 -15.84 16.53 5.16
C LEU A 79 -16.84 16.76 6.29
N HIS A 80 -16.59 16.16 7.46
CA HIS A 80 -17.45 16.37 8.62
C HIS A 80 -17.51 17.84 9.05
N GLN A 81 -16.37 18.54 9.07
CA GLN A 81 -16.32 19.98 9.35
C GLN A 81 -17.10 20.80 8.31
N GLN A 82 -16.99 20.43 7.02
CA GLN A 82 -17.73 21.11 5.95
C GLN A 82 -19.25 20.92 6.09
N GLU A 83 -19.70 19.72 6.47
CA GLU A 83 -21.10 19.43 6.75
C GLU A 83 -21.62 20.26 7.92
N GLN A 84 -20.85 20.35 9.01
CA GLN A 84 -21.18 21.19 10.17
C GLN A 84 -21.31 22.67 9.77
N LEU A 85 -20.32 23.22 9.06
CA LEU A 85 -20.36 24.61 8.59
C LEU A 85 -21.55 24.88 7.67
N THR A 86 -21.91 23.91 6.83
CA THR A 86 -23.08 24.02 5.95
C THR A 86 -24.38 24.03 6.76
N ALA A 87 -24.49 23.19 7.78
CA ALA A 87 -25.63 23.17 8.68
C ALA A 87 -25.75 24.48 9.47
N GLU A 88 -24.65 24.98 10.02
CA GLU A 88 -24.59 26.27 10.72
C GLU A 88 -24.98 27.43 9.81
N SER A 89 -24.49 27.45 8.58
CA SER A 89 -24.82 28.49 7.60
C SER A 89 -26.32 28.50 7.27
N ARG A 90 -26.93 27.32 7.11
CA ARG A 90 -28.38 27.21 6.89
C ARG A 90 -29.17 27.70 8.09
N GLN A 91 -28.76 27.32 9.29
CA GLN A 91 -29.41 27.77 10.53
C GLN A 91 -29.33 29.30 10.66
N TRP A 92 -28.16 29.87 10.39
CA TRP A 92 -27.94 31.31 10.43
C TRP A 92 -28.82 32.06 9.43
N LEU A 93 -28.96 31.56 8.20
CA LEU A 93 -29.85 32.14 7.19
C LEU A 93 -31.31 32.12 7.65
N GLN A 94 -31.78 31.00 8.20
CA GLN A 94 -33.15 30.92 8.74
C GLN A 94 -33.38 31.90 9.88
N ASP A 95 -32.41 32.04 10.78
CA ASP A 95 -32.49 33.01 11.88
C ASP A 95 -32.46 34.45 11.40
N PHE A 96 -31.64 34.73 10.38
CA PHE A 96 -31.60 36.04 9.72
C PHE A 96 -32.95 36.38 9.09
N ASP A 97 -33.53 35.49 8.29
CA ASP A 97 -34.83 35.67 7.65
C ASP A 97 -35.94 35.92 8.68
N ARG A 98 -35.94 35.15 9.78
CA ARG A 98 -36.89 35.32 10.88
C ARG A 98 -36.76 36.71 11.53
N ARG A 99 -35.54 37.14 11.84
CA ARG A 99 -35.29 38.47 12.44
C ARG A 99 -35.69 39.57 11.48
N HIS A 100 -35.39 39.41 10.20
CA HIS A 100 -35.76 40.35 9.16
C HIS A 100 -37.29 40.51 9.06
N ALA A 101 -38.03 39.39 9.07
CA ALA A 101 -39.49 39.41 9.08
C ALA A 101 -40.06 40.13 10.32
N GLN A 102 -39.52 39.88 11.50
CA GLN A 102 -39.93 40.56 12.75
C GLN A 102 -39.71 42.08 12.68
N ILE A 103 -38.57 42.52 12.13
CA ILE A 103 -38.26 43.95 11.95
C ILE A 103 -39.26 44.58 10.97
N ARG A 104 -39.54 43.93 9.84
CA ARG A 104 -40.54 44.42 8.86
C ARG A 104 -41.92 44.56 9.49
N GLU A 105 -42.37 43.55 10.23
CA GLU A 105 -43.67 43.58 10.92
C GLU A 105 -43.73 44.73 11.91
N ARG A 106 -42.67 44.91 12.72
CA ARG A 106 -42.59 45.98 13.70
C ARG A 106 -42.54 47.37 13.05
N TYR A 107 -41.79 47.52 11.96
CA TYR A 107 -41.76 48.76 11.20
C TYR A 107 -43.15 49.10 10.66
N THR A 108 -43.79 48.15 9.98
CA THR A 108 -45.13 48.33 9.40
C THR A 108 -46.16 48.71 10.47
N ARG A 109 -46.07 48.10 11.65
CA ARG A 109 -46.92 48.45 12.79
C ARG A 109 -46.69 49.88 13.30
N LEU A 110 -45.46 50.39 13.24
CA LEU A 110 -45.10 51.72 13.76
C LEU A 110 -45.38 52.84 12.75
N THR A 111 -45.19 52.59 11.46
CA THR A 111 -45.28 53.63 10.41
C THR A 111 -46.57 53.54 9.59
N GLY A 112 -47.27 52.40 9.61
CA GLY A 112 -48.40 52.12 8.72
C GLY A 112 -48.00 51.82 7.27
N GLU A 113 -46.71 51.86 6.95
CA GLU A 113 -46.15 51.63 5.62
C GLU A 113 -45.40 50.30 5.57
N ALA A 114 -45.56 49.55 4.47
CA ALA A 114 -44.86 48.28 4.29
C ALA A 114 -43.39 48.51 3.94
N LEU A 115 -42.47 47.91 4.72
CA LEU A 115 -41.05 47.92 4.41
C LEU A 115 -40.75 46.88 3.31
N THR A 116 -40.55 47.31 2.06
CA THR A 116 -40.25 46.42 0.93
C THR A 116 -38.80 45.88 0.98
N PRO A 117 -38.54 44.64 0.53
CA PRO A 117 -37.17 44.14 0.33
C PRO A 117 -36.42 45.01 -0.67
N GLY A 118 -35.15 45.31 -0.38
CA GLY A 118 -34.15 45.71 -1.38
C GLY A 118 -33.31 44.50 -1.79
#